data_AF-A0A2V2S9I4-F1
#
_entry.id   AF-A0A2V2S9I4-F1
#
_cell.length_a   1.000
_cell.length_b   1.000
_cell.length_c   1.000
_cell.angle_alpha   90.00
_cell.angle_beta   90.00
_cell.angle_gamma   90.00
#
_symmetry.space_group_name_H-M   'P 1'
#
loop_
_entity.id
_entity.type
_entity.pdbx_description
1 polymer ?
#
loop_
_entity_poly.entity_id
_entity_poly.type
_entity_poly.pdbx_seq_one_letter_code
_entity_poly.pdbx_strand_id
1 'polypeptide(L)'
;MDVKEFVLPQKIFLVALIIICLKSIAFGQPQALPAYERQLMDLAKVRFRADDYANELATGRLFQIYAQLQEQLAWAKSLQGLLDKPDLSTAAIDHLQDLSQQIRAFYKSYISTEILGDKEAYEKPDLIIILGAGGAQTLEERTQSALPLIKRFPEAKVLVSGGGRGIRLESEEMRRMLVEKGVDGARVIEESDSLDTLGNAVFSKLVMSQQKIAARTILLVTSDFHAPRALLIFKSILGGNARIAAVLAPHPASDSEQRIDKELKNGAESLREMLSYQKIPGAITARRIEDPSSALYQMVIHHDLYKNRWDLIRKYETGAESQTEQ
;
A
#
# COMPACT_ATOMS: atom_id res chain seq x y z
N MET A 1 -7.41 -21.69 21.76
CA MET A 1 -7.74 -22.65 20.69
C MET A 1 -7.58 -21.91 19.38
N ASP A 2 -6.80 -22.50 18.49
CA ASP A 2 -6.08 -21.88 17.37
C ASP A 2 -6.89 -20.98 16.43
N VAL A 3 -6.24 -19.89 16.03
CA VAL A 3 -6.59 -19.06 14.89
C VAL A 3 -6.40 -19.91 13.63
N LYS A 4 -7.48 -20.55 13.15
CA LYS A 4 -7.48 -21.18 11.84
C LYS A 4 -7.62 -20.10 10.77
N GLU A 5 -6.63 -20.06 9.88
CA GLU A 5 -6.64 -19.30 8.63
C GLU A 5 -7.99 -19.46 7.91
N PHE A 6 -8.71 -18.36 7.73
CA PHE A 6 -9.94 -18.33 6.95
C PHE A 6 -9.63 -17.70 5.58
N VAL A 7 -9.09 -18.52 4.66
CA VAL A 7 -8.93 -18.15 3.25
C VAL A 7 -10.03 -18.86 2.46
N LEU A 8 -11.03 -18.12 1.98
CA LEU A 8 -12.08 -18.66 1.11
C LEU A 8 -11.69 -18.54 -0.37
N PRO A 9 -11.84 -19.60 -1.18
CA PRO A 9 -11.49 -19.57 -2.60
C PRO A 9 -12.53 -18.82 -3.46
N GLN A 10 -12.03 -17.97 -4.37
CA GLN A 10 -12.74 -16.94 -5.14
C GLN A 10 -13.69 -17.39 -6.27
N LYS A 11 -14.21 -18.62 -6.36
CA LYS A 11 -15.02 -19.02 -7.53
C LYS A 11 -16.21 -19.94 -7.26
N ILE A 12 -17.20 -19.53 -6.47
CA ILE A 12 -18.56 -20.11 -6.51
C ILE A 12 -19.61 -19.05 -6.13
N PHE A 13 -19.84 -18.03 -6.97
CA PHE A 13 -20.79 -16.95 -6.62
C PHE A 13 -22.14 -16.99 -7.36
N LEU A 14 -22.26 -17.70 -8.50
CA LEU A 14 -23.50 -17.72 -9.27
C LEU A 14 -24.26 -19.06 -9.24
N VAL A 15 -23.56 -20.18 -9.11
CA VAL A 15 -24.17 -21.53 -9.12
C VAL A 15 -24.76 -21.90 -7.75
N ALA A 16 -24.22 -21.38 -6.65
CA ALA A 16 -24.72 -21.64 -5.31
C ALA A 16 -26.10 -21.01 -5.05
N LEU A 17 -26.37 -19.83 -5.61
CA LEU A 17 -27.67 -19.15 -5.46
C LEU A 17 -28.81 -19.92 -6.16
N ILE A 18 -28.53 -20.50 -7.33
CA ILE A 18 -29.51 -21.28 -8.12
C ILE A 18 -29.79 -22.65 -7.48
N ILE A 19 -28.79 -23.29 -6.88
CA ILE A 19 -28.96 -24.60 -6.21
C ILE A 19 -29.76 -24.47 -4.90
N ILE A 20 -29.64 -23.34 -4.19
CA ILE A 20 -30.38 -23.10 -2.93
C ILE A 20 -31.87 -22.88 -3.19
N CYS A 21 -32.26 -22.22 -4.28
CA CYS A 21 -33.68 -22.08 -4.66
C CYS A 21 -34.34 -23.41 -5.06
N LEU A 22 -33.61 -24.37 -5.63
CA LEU A 22 -34.19 -25.63 -6.12
C LEU A 22 -34.30 -26.74 -5.07
N LYS A 23 -33.47 -26.74 -4.01
CA LYS A 23 -33.51 -27.79 -2.97
C LYS A 23 -34.58 -27.59 -1.89
N SER A 24 -35.04 -26.37 -1.65
CA SER A 24 -36.03 -26.07 -0.60
C SER A 24 -37.46 -26.51 -0.94
N ILE A 25 -37.71 -26.99 -2.17
CA ILE A 25 -39.04 -27.46 -2.60
C ILE A 25 -39.27 -28.95 -2.25
N ALA A 26 -38.23 -29.73 -1.94
CA ALA A 26 -38.36 -31.19 -2.05
C ALA A 26 -38.44 -32.03 -0.75
N PHE A 27 -37.76 -31.72 0.37
CA PHE A 27 -37.72 -32.71 1.48
C PHE A 27 -37.63 -32.09 2.89
N GLY A 28 -38.69 -32.28 3.67
CA GLY A 28 -38.80 -31.91 5.09
C GLY A 28 -37.95 -32.79 6.02
N GLN A 29 -36.76 -32.30 6.36
CA GLN A 29 -35.86 -32.79 7.41
C GLN A 29 -35.47 -31.60 8.30
N PRO A 30 -35.09 -31.78 9.59
CA PRO A 30 -34.74 -30.67 10.48
C PRO A 30 -33.57 -29.86 9.88
N GLN A 31 -33.88 -28.66 9.39
CA GLN A 31 -33.02 -27.94 8.47
C GLN A 31 -31.82 -27.35 9.22
N ALA A 32 -30.61 -27.77 8.85
CA ALA A 32 -29.42 -26.97 9.08
C ALA A 32 -29.67 -25.57 8.50
N LEU A 33 -29.35 -24.52 9.27
CA LEU A 33 -29.48 -23.13 8.80
C LEU A 33 -28.86 -23.02 7.40
N PRO A 34 -29.54 -22.39 6.42
CA PRO A 34 -28.97 -22.13 5.11
C PRO A 34 -27.55 -21.54 5.24
N ALA A 35 -26.66 -21.88 4.31
CA ALA A 35 -25.24 -21.49 4.38
C ALA A 35 -25.05 -19.97 4.60
N TYR A 36 -25.95 -19.14 4.04
CA TYR A 36 -25.92 -17.69 4.22
C TYR A 36 -26.32 -17.25 5.64
N GLU A 37 -27.28 -17.92 6.29
CA GLU A 37 -27.71 -17.57 7.66
C GLU A 37 -26.57 -17.82 8.65
N ARG A 38 -25.84 -18.93 8.48
CA ARG A 38 -24.64 -19.23 9.30
C ARG A 38 -23.55 -18.18 9.09
N GLN A 39 -23.26 -17.82 7.84
CA GLN A 39 -22.25 -16.79 7.54
C GLN A 39 -22.64 -15.43 8.12
N LEU A 40 -23.90 -15.01 8.05
CA LEU A 40 -24.37 -13.76 8.68
C LEU A 40 -24.21 -13.80 10.21
N MET A 41 -24.55 -14.92 10.85
CA MET A 41 -24.34 -15.11 12.30
C MET A 41 -22.87 -15.07 12.69
N ASP A 42 -21.99 -15.64 11.88
CA ASP A 42 -20.55 -15.62 12.13
C ASP A 42 -20.00 -14.19 11.98
N LEU A 43 -20.39 -13.46 10.94
CA LEU A 43 -19.99 -12.07 10.72
C LEU A 43 -20.42 -11.15 11.87
N ALA A 44 -21.65 -11.31 12.38
CA ALA A 44 -22.14 -10.53 13.53
C ALA A 44 -21.34 -10.77 14.83
N LYS A 45 -20.51 -11.83 14.88
CA LYS A 45 -19.71 -12.23 16.05
C LYS A 45 -18.21 -12.00 15.88
N VAL A 46 -17.73 -11.61 14.69
CA VAL A 46 -16.30 -11.33 14.48
C VAL A 46 -15.84 -10.23 15.46
N ARG A 47 -14.64 -10.39 16.02
CA ARG A 47 -14.03 -9.42 16.94
C ARG A 47 -12.55 -9.24 16.58
N PHE A 48 -12.07 -8.00 16.70
CA PHE A 48 -10.66 -7.63 16.62
C PHE A 48 -10.28 -6.89 17.90
N ARG A 49 -9.05 -7.03 18.41
CA ARG A 49 -8.59 -6.22 19.56
C ARG A 49 -7.92 -4.96 19.01
N ALA A 50 -8.06 -3.83 19.70
CA ALA A 50 -7.49 -2.56 19.25
C ALA A 50 -5.95 -2.61 19.17
N ASP A 51 -5.29 -3.27 20.13
CA ASP A 51 -3.83 -3.49 20.11
C ASP A 51 -3.37 -4.37 18.92
N ASP A 52 -4.28 -5.14 18.32
CA ASP A 52 -3.97 -5.90 17.12
C ASP A 52 -3.80 -4.96 15.92
N TYR A 53 -4.53 -3.84 15.83
CA TYR A 53 -4.50 -2.99 14.63
C TYR A 53 -3.13 -2.42 14.31
N ALA A 54 -2.34 -2.01 15.32
CA ALA A 54 -0.99 -1.52 15.08
C ALA A 54 -0.04 -2.62 14.57
N ASN A 55 -0.14 -3.82 15.15
CA ASN A 55 0.65 -4.98 14.72
C ASN A 55 0.23 -5.45 13.31
N GLU A 56 -1.08 -5.48 13.04
CA GLU A 56 -1.62 -5.85 11.74
C GLU A 56 -1.32 -4.78 10.68
N LEU A 57 -1.24 -3.50 11.04
CA LEU A 57 -0.79 -2.46 10.10
C LEU A 57 0.70 -2.62 9.78
N ALA A 58 1.54 -2.91 10.78
CA ALA A 58 2.97 -3.11 10.60
C ALA A 58 3.30 -4.29 9.66
N THR A 59 2.45 -5.33 9.62
CA THR A 59 2.58 -6.47 8.71
C THR A 59 1.81 -6.31 7.40
N GLY A 60 1.04 -5.24 7.26
CA GLY A 60 0.14 -5.01 6.12
C GLY A 60 -1.19 -5.75 6.16
N ARG A 61 -1.39 -6.65 7.14
CA ARG A 61 -2.62 -7.42 7.27
C ARG A 61 -3.84 -6.54 7.54
N LEU A 62 -3.69 -5.38 8.20
CA LEU A 62 -4.80 -4.47 8.45
C LEU A 62 -5.48 -4.01 7.14
N PHE A 63 -4.69 -3.79 6.08
CA PHE A 63 -5.22 -3.47 4.77
C PHE A 63 -6.08 -4.61 4.20
N GLN A 64 -5.58 -5.85 4.29
CA GLN A 64 -6.30 -7.04 3.84
C GLN A 64 -7.60 -7.27 4.63
N ILE A 65 -7.53 -7.15 5.96
CA ILE A 65 -8.69 -7.23 6.85
C ILE A 65 -9.73 -6.19 6.45
N TYR A 66 -9.32 -4.94 6.25
CA TYR A 66 -10.25 -3.88 5.87
C TYR A 66 -10.90 -4.16 4.51
N ALA A 67 -10.13 -4.54 3.49
CA ALA A 67 -10.68 -4.87 2.17
C ALA A 67 -11.68 -6.04 2.23
N GLN A 68 -11.34 -7.12 2.94
CA GLN A 68 -12.23 -8.25 3.14
C GLN A 68 -13.50 -7.84 3.90
N LEU A 69 -13.37 -7.01 4.92
CA LEU A 69 -14.51 -6.47 5.66
C LEU A 69 -15.46 -5.69 4.75
N GLN A 70 -14.94 -4.87 3.84
CA GLN A 70 -15.77 -4.13 2.88
C GLN A 70 -16.47 -5.06 1.89
N GLU A 71 -15.82 -6.13 1.44
CA GLU A 71 -16.44 -7.17 0.59
C GLU A 71 -17.58 -7.87 1.34
N GLN A 72 -17.38 -8.26 2.60
CA GLN A 72 -18.43 -8.89 3.42
C GLN A 72 -19.58 -7.93 3.71
N LEU A 73 -19.31 -6.65 3.94
CA LEU A 73 -20.34 -5.63 4.14
C LEU A 73 -21.18 -5.43 2.88
N ALA A 74 -20.54 -5.36 1.70
CA ALA A 74 -21.25 -5.27 0.43
C ALA A 74 -22.12 -6.50 0.16
N TRP A 75 -21.57 -7.69 0.44
CA TRP A 75 -22.32 -8.95 0.35
C TRP A 75 -23.55 -8.96 1.28
N ALA A 76 -23.37 -8.63 2.56
CA ALA A 76 -24.47 -8.60 3.53
C ALA A 76 -25.57 -7.60 3.13
N LYS A 77 -25.19 -6.42 2.62
CA LYS A 77 -26.13 -5.43 2.06
C LYS A 77 -26.88 -5.95 0.83
N SER A 78 -26.22 -6.70 -0.05
CA SER A 78 -26.88 -7.27 -1.24
C SER A 78 -27.98 -8.28 -0.91
N LEU A 79 -27.95 -8.86 0.30
CA LEU A 79 -28.99 -9.76 0.79
C LEU A 79 -30.16 -9.01 1.46
N GLN A 80 -29.98 -7.72 1.77
CA GLN A 80 -31.01 -6.91 2.42
C GLN A 80 -32.24 -6.79 1.49
N GLY A 81 -33.39 -7.30 1.95
CA GLY A 81 -34.63 -7.35 1.17
C GLY A 81 -34.85 -8.64 0.37
N LEU A 82 -33.88 -9.57 0.36
CA LEU A 82 -34.03 -10.90 -0.24
C LEU A 82 -34.30 -12.01 0.81
N LEU A 83 -34.22 -11.67 2.09
CA LEU A 83 -34.30 -12.63 3.20
C LEU A 83 -35.63 -12.54 3.94
N ASP A 84 -36.17 -13.71 4.31
CA ASP A 84 -37.33 -13.84 5.19
C ASP A 84 -37.03 -13.36 6.63
N LYS A 85 -35.75 -13.26 7.01
CA LYS A 85 -35.26 -12.81 8.33
C LYS A 85 -34.33 -11.60 8.19
N PRO A 86 -34.87 -10.37 8.03
CA PRO A 86 -34.05 -9.17 7.80
C PRO A 86 -33.11 -8.86 8.98
N ASP A 87 -33.51 -9.18 10.21
CA ASP A 87 -32.74 -8.89 11.43
C ASP A 87 -31.33 -9.50 11.42
N LEU A 88 -31.15 -10.69 10.82
CA LEU A 88 -29.83 -11.32 10.71
C LEU A 88 -28.90 -10.53 9.79
N SER A 89 -29.41 -10.04 8.66
CA SER A 89 -28.62 -9.18 7.77
C SER A 89 -28.33 -7.82 8.41
N THR A 90 -29.30 -7.22 9.10
CA THR A 90 -29.13 -5.94 9.80
C THR A 90 -28.05 -6.04 10.87
N ALA A 91 -28.10 -7.06 11.74
CA ALA A 91 -27.11 -7.25 12.79
C ALA A 91 -25.69 -7.44 12.24
N ALA A 92 -25.53 -8.18 11.13
CA ALA A 92 -24.23 -8.33 10.48
C ALA A 92 -23.75 -7.03 9.83
N ILE A 93 -24.64 -6.30 9.13
CA ILE A 93 -24.33 -5.02 8.49
C ILE A 93 -23.88 -3.99 9.53
N ASP A 94 -24.67 -3.80 10.60
CA ASP A 94 -24.38 -2.82 11.65
C ASP A 94 -23.03 -3.13 12.32
N HIS A 95 -22.78 -4.40 12.63
CA HIS A 95 -21.52 -4.83 13.25
C HIS A 95 -20.31 -4.63 12.32
N LEU A 96 -20.43 -4.95 11.03
CA LEU A 96 -19.35 -4.73 10.07
C LEU A 96 -19.10 -3.22 9.83
N GLN A 97 -20.14 -2.39 9.86
CA GLN A 97 -20.00 -0.93 9.78
C GLN A 97 -19.26 -0.37 11.00
N ASP A 98 -19.59 -0.85 12.20
CA ASP A 98 -18.90 -0.46 13.43
C ASP A 98 -17.41 -0.84 13.37
N LEU A 99 -17.08 -2.09 13.00
CA LEU A 99 -15.68 -2.51 12.80
C LEU A 99 -14.94 -1.66 11.75
N SER A 100 -15.60 -1.33 10.63
CA SER A 100 -15.04 -0.42 9.63
C SER A 100 -14.73 0.96 10.23
N GLN A 101 -15.62 1.49 11.07
CA GLN A 101 -15.43 2.78 11.73
C GLN A 101 -14.28 2.73 12.74
N GLN A 102 -14.16 1.66 13.51
CA GLN A 102 -13.06 1.46 14.45
C GLN A 102 -11.70 1.43 13.75
N ILE A 103 -11.57 0.70 12.62
CA ILE A 103 -10.33 0.65 11.85
C ILE A 103 -9.97 2.03 11.29
N ARG A 104 -10.94 2.78 10.74
CA ARG A 104 -10.70 4.14 10.24
C ARG A 104 -10.29 5.10 11.36
N ALA A 105 -10.95 5.03 12.50
CA ALA A 105 -10.61 5.85 13.67
C ALA A 105 -9.21 5.54 14.19
N PHE A 106 -8.83 4.26 14.27
CA PHE A 106 -7.47 3.85 14.58
C PHE A 106 -6.48 4.42 13.56
N TYR A 107 -6.72 4.23 12.27
CA TYR A 107 -5.81 4.68 11.21
C TYR A 107 -5.62 6.20 11.27
N LYS A 108 -6.70 6.97 11.46
CA LYS A 108 -6.67 8.42 11.64
C LYS A 108 -5.82 8.85 12.83
N SER A 109 -5.96 8.17 13.97
CA SER A 109 -5.13 8.41 15.14
C SER A 109 -3.68 7.99 14.92
N TYR A 110 -3.43 6.95 14.13
CA TYR A 110 -2.09 6.45 13.85
C TYR A 110 -1.29 7.43 12.98
N ILE A 111 -1.95 8.11 12.03
CA ILE A 111 -1.34 9.09 11.13
C ILE A 111 -1.34 10.53 11.70
N SER A 112 -1.79 10.76 12.93
CA SER A 112 -1.77 12.09 13.54
C SER A 112 -0.41 12.46 14.15
N THR A 113 0.59 11.60 13.99
CA THR A 113 2.00 11.85 14.33
C THR A 113 2.70 12.56 13.17
N GLU A 114 3.77 13.29 13.46
CA GLU A 114 4.60 13.90 12.41
C GLU A 114 5.47 12.87 11.68
N ILE A 115 5.84 11.79 12.37
CA ILE A 115 6.84 10.82 11.91
C ILE A 115 6.37 9.40 12.18
N LEU A 116 6.64 8.51 11.23
CA LEU A 116 6.50 7.06 11.34
C LEU A 116 7.83 6.35 11.04
N GLY A 117 8.05 5.18 11.62
CA GLY A 117 9.17 4.30 11.27
C GLY A 117 10.42 4.47 12.14
N ASP A 118 11.59 4.27 11.54
CA ASP A 118 12.86 4.13 12.25
C ASP A 118 13.42 5.47 12.72
N LYS A 119 13.74 5.57 14.02
CA LYS A 119 14.21 6.81 14.63
C LYS A 119 15.54 7.30 14.04
N GLU A 120 16.49 6.40 13.76
CA GLU A 120 17.79 6.76 13.20
C GLU A 120 17.62 7.31 11.78
N ALA A 121 16.71 6.73 10.99
CA ALA A 121 16.39 7.23 9.65
C ALA A 121 15.83 8.66 9.66
N TYR A 122 15.10 9.05 10.71
CA TYR A 122 14.64 10.43 10.88
C TYR A 122 15.75 11.38 11.38
N GLU A 123 16.59 10.92 12.30
CA GLU A 123 17.61 11.77 12.94
C GLU A 123 18.86 11.98 12.08
N LYS A 124 19.17 11.03 11.19
CA LYS A 124 20.36 11.05 10.34
C LYS A 124 20.15 10.29 9.02
N PRO A 125 19.32 10.80 8.10
CA PRO A 125 19.14 10.17 6.79
C PRO A 125 20.36 10.35 5.89
N ASP A 126 20.75 9.29 5.19
CA ASP A 126 21.68 9.32 4.05
C ASP A 126 20.97 9.82 2.78
N LEU A 127 19.66 9.54 2.68
CA LEU A 127 18.83 9.85 1.53
C LEU A 127 17.44 10.32 1.98
N ILE A 128 16.98 11.45 1.43
CA ILE A 128 15.60 11.93 1.53
C ILE A 128 14.90 11.61 0.21
N ILE A 129 13.79 10.88 0.27
CA ILE A 129 12.97 10.54 -0.90
C ILE A 129 11.62 11.26 -0.79
N ILE A 130 11.31 12.15 -1.73
CA ILE A 130 10.03 12.86 -1.80
C ILE A 130 9.17 12.16 -2.85
N LEU A 131 8.00 11.68 -2.44
CA LEU A 131 7.11 10.94 -3.32
C LEU A 131 6.18 11.87 -4.09
N GLY A 132 5.95 11.54 -5.35
CA GLY A 132 4.99 12.16 -6.24
C GLY A 132 3.55 11.92 -5.81
N ALA A 133 2.66 12.77 -6.29
CA ALA A 133 1.24 12.78 -5.98
C ALA A 133 0.44 13.35 -7.15
N GLY A 134 -0.76 12.80 -7.35
CA GLY A 134 -1.73 13.37 -8.27
C GLY A 134 -2.28 14.70 -7.74
N GLY A 135 -1.65 15.81 -8.14
CA GLY A 135 -2.13 17.17 -7.89
C GLY A 135 -1.01 18.12 -7.43
N ALA A 136 -0.89 19.27 -8.10
CA ALA A 136 0.16 20.26 -7.84
C ALA A 136 0.22 20.73 -6.38
N GLN A 137 -0.93 20.95 -5.74
CA GLN A 137 -0.97 21.37 -4.33
C GLN A 137 -0.40 20.29 -3.40
N THR A 138 -0.62 19.01 -3.67
CA THR A 138 -0.03 17.93 -2.84
C THR A 138 1.48 17.82 -3.04
N LEU A 139 1.97 18.04 -4.27
CA LEU A 139 3.42 18.12 -4.53
C LEU A 139 4.05 19.29 -3.78
N GLU A 140 3.37 20.44 -3.77
CA GLU A 140 3.82 21.62 -3.03
C GLU A 140 3.89 21.33 -1.53
N GLU A 141 2.86 20.78 -0.89
CA GLU A 141 2.89 20.45 0.54
C GLU A 141 4.02 19.46 0.90
N ARG A 142 4.25 18.46 0.05
CA ARG A 142 5.34 17.49 0.25
C ARG A 142 6.73 18.12 0.10
N THR A 143 6.93 18.94 -0.92
CA THR A 143 8.21 19.63 -1.12
C THR A 143 8.45 20.68 -0.02
N GLN A 144 7.43 21.43 0.38
CA GLN A 144 7.50 22.36 1.52
C GLN A 144 7.86 21.63 2.82
N SER A 145 7.25 20.48 3.08
CA SER A 145 7.58 19.63 4.25
C SER A 145 9.01 19.09 4.19
N ALA A 146 9.56 18.88 2.99
CA ALA A 146 10.93 18.39 2.81
C ALA A 146 12.00 19.49 3.01
N LEU A 147 11.72 20.75 2.69
CA LEU A 147 12.70 21.86 2.79
C LEU A 147 13.42 21.96 4.14
N PRO A 148 12.75 21.96 5.31
CA PRO A 148 13.44 22.02 6.59
C PRO A 148 14.34 20.80 6.83
N LEU A 149 13.96 19.62 6.33
CA LEU A 149 14.75 18.39 6.42
C LEU A 149 16.00 18.46 5.53
N ILE A 150 15.85 18.93 4.30
CA ILE A 150 16.94 19.12 3.34
C ILE A 150 17.98 20.11 3.87
N LYS A 151 17.53 21.17 4.55
CA LYS A 151 18.39 22.16 5.22
C LYS A 151 19.06 21.58 6.46
N ARG A 152 18.34 20.79 7.25
CA ARG A 152 18.86 20.12 8.46
C ARG A 152 19.93 19.08 8.11
N PHE A 153 19.81 18.41 6.97
CA PHE A 153 20.70 17.35 6.51
C PHE A 153 21.37 17.72 5.18
N PRO A 154 22.39 18.61 5.20
CA PRO A 154 23.04 19.08 3.97
C PRO A 154 23.77 17.98 3.20
N GLU A 155 24.26 16.95 3.90
CA GLU A 155 24.96 15.80 3.30
C GLU A 155 24.00 14.75 2.69
N ALA A 156 22.72 14.79 3.07
CA ALA A 156 21.74 13.85 2.54
C ALA A 156 21.45 14.17 1.06
N LYS A 157 21.51 13.15 0.22
CA LYS A 157 21.00 13.24 -1.16
C LYS A 157 19.49 13.43 -1.15
N VAL A 158 18.95 14.10 -2.16
CA VAL A 158 17.50 14.30 -2.31
C VAL A 158 17.06 13.58 -3.58
N LEU A 159 16.14 12.63 -3.48
CA LEU A 159 15.54 11.95 -4.61
C LEU A 159 14.06 12.32 -4.68
N VAL A 160 13.62 12.81 -5.84
CA VAL A 160 12.21 13.09 -6.14
C VAL A 160 11.69 12.00 -7.07
N SER A 161 10.70 11.23 -6.63
CA SER A 161 10.19 10.03 -7.32
C SER A 161 8.74 10.25 -7.74
N GLY A 162 8.47 10.27 -9.04
CA GLY A 162 7.14 10.50 -9.59
C GLY A 162 7.14 10.76 -11.10
N GLY A 163 6.64 9.82 -11.90
CA GLY A 163 6.34 10.04 -13.31
C GLY A 163 5.01 10.78 -13.53
N GLY A 164 4.04 10.57 -12.65
CA GLY A 164 2.71 11.16 -12.77
C GLY A 164 1.93 10.68 -13.99
N ARG A 165 0.75 11.30 -14.22
CA ARG A 165 -0.14 10.97 -15.35
C ARG A 165 -0.55 12.20 -16.18
N GLY A 166 0.11 13.33 -15.93
CA GLY A 166 -0.16 14.62 -16.57
C GLY A 166 0.85 14.95 -17.66
N ILE A 167 0.80 16.19 -18.16
CA ILE A 167 1.70 16.71 -19.20
C ILE A 167 3.14 16.88 -18.67
N ARG A 168 3.28 17.17 -17.37
CA ARG A 168 4.57 17.29 -16.68
C ARG A 168 4.78 16.12 -15.74
N LEU A 169 6.04 15.70 -15.62
CA LEU A 169 6.45 14.70 -14.65
C LEU A 169 6.40 15.29 -13.24
N GLU A 170 5.92 14.50 -12.29
CA GLU A 170 5.85 14.94 -10.88
C GLU A 170 7.26 15.18 -10.31
N SER A 171 8.26 14.40 -10.72
CA SER A 171 9.66 14.55 -10.35
C SER A 171 10.26 15.88 -10.82
N GLU A 172 10.01 16.26 -12.07
CA GLU A 172 10.50 17.52 -12.64
C GLU A 172 9.88 18.72 -11.92
N GLU A 173 8.59 18.64 -11.64
CA GLU A 173 7.86 19.68 -10.93
C GLU A 173 8.36 19.83 -9.49
N MET A 174 8.56 18.71 -8.77
CA MET A 174 9.14 18.72 -7.42
C MET A 174 10.56 19.28 -7.42
N ARG A 175 11.42 18.89 -8.37
CA ARG A 175 12.78 19.45 -8.47
C ARG A 175 12.74 20.95 -8.72
N ARG A 176 11.89 21.41 -9.64
CA ARG A 176 11.70 22.84 -9.92
C ARG A 176 11.34 23.59 -8.64
N MET A 177 10.33 23.13 -7.90
CA MET A 177 9.90 23.74 -6.64
C MET A 177 11.04 23.83 -5.62
N LEU A 178 11.85 22.76 -5.48
CA LEU A 178 12.98 22.74 -4.55
C LEU A 178 14.10 23.72 -4.97
N VAL A 179 14.44 23.76 -6.25
CA VAL A 179 15.47 24.66 -6.79
C VAL A 179 15.04 26.12 -6.67
N GLU A 180 13.78 26.44 -6.97
CA GLU A 180 13.21 27.78 -6.74
C GLU A 180 13.27 28.22 -5.28
N LYS A 181 13.30 27.26 -4.34
CA LYS A 181 13.45 27.49 -2.90
C LYS A 181 14.90 27.43 -2.41
N GLY A 182 15.87 27.39 -3.32
CA GLY A 182 17.31 27.49 -3.03
C GLY A 182 18.00 26.18 -2.71
N VAL A 183 17.37 25.02 -2.98
CA VAL A 183 18.06 23.73 -2.93
C VAL A 183 18.98 23.63 -4.15
N ASP A 184 20.23 23.22 -3.94
CA ASP A 184 21.17 22.96 -5.03
C ASP A 184 20.59 21.89 -5.97
N GLY A 185 20.37 22.26 -7.23
CA GLY A 185 19.81 21.37 -8.25
C GLY A 185 20.68 20.16 -8.56
N ALA A 186 21.98 20.19 -8.22
CA ALA A 186 22.88 19.04 -8.32
C ALA A 186 22.66 18.02 -7.20
N ARG A 187 22.05 18.41 -6.07
CA ARG A 187 21.67 17.52 -4.97
C ARG A 187 20.35 16.79 -5.21
N VAL A 188 19.54 17.27 -6.16
CA VAL A 188 18.20 16.73 -6.44
C VAL A 188 18.27 15.76 -7.62
N ILE A 189 18.07 14.50 -7.31
CA ILE A 189 18.04 13.37 -8.23
C ILE A 189 16.59 13.10 -8.61
N GLU A 190 16.32 12.95 -9.89
CA GLU A 190 14.98 12.70 -10.41
C GLU A 190 14.78 11.23 -10.76
N GLU A 191 13.62 10.70 -10.40
CA GLU A 191 13.10 9.41 -10.85
C GLU A 191 11.68 9.63 -11.39
N SER A 192 11.47 9.34 -12.69
CA SER A 192 10.27 9.76 -13.43
C SER A 192 9.48 8.62 -14.09
N ASP A 193 9.79 7.36 -13.79
CA ASP A 193 9.07 6.20 -14.33
C ASP A 193 7.97 5.70 -13.39
N SER A 194 7.95 6.14 -12.13
CA SER A 194 6.95 5.71 -11.16
C SER A 194 5.53 6.27 -11.44
N LEU A 195 4.52 5.41 -11.36
CA LEU A 195 3.10 5.70 -11.64
C LEU A 195 2.20 5.33 -10.46
N ASP A 196 2.79 4.69 -9.45
CA ASP A 196 2.19 4.29 -8.18
C ASP A 196 3.29 4.13 -7.10
N THR A 197 2.87 3.71 -5.91
CA THR A 197 3.74 3.56 -4.74
C THR A 197 4.73 2.40 -4.86
N LEU A 198 4.38 1.32 -5.56
CA LEU A 198 5.27 0.19 -5.77
C LEU A 198 6.38 0.56 -6.76
N GLY A 199 6.01 1.22 -7.85
CA GLY A 199 6.93 1.84 -8.79
C GLY A 199 7.86 2.82 -8.10
N ASN A 200 7.35 3.74 -7.27
CA ASN A 200 8.19 4.68 -6.52
C ASN A 200 9.31 3.95 -5.76
N ALA A 201 8.99 2.86 -5.06
CA ALA A 201 9.98 2.09 -4.30
C ALA A 201 10.98 1.34 -5.20
N VAL A 202 10.50 0.69 -6.27
CA VAL A 202 11.34 -0.09 -7.18
C VAL A 202 12.27 0.81 -7.98
N PHE A 203 11.75 1.86 -8.63
CA PHE A 203 12.56 2.78 -9.42
C PHE A 203 13.50 3.62 -8.57
N SER A 204 13.09 4.02 -7.34
CA SER A 204 14.04 4.64 -6.40
C SER A 204 15.22 3.72 -6.09
N LYS A 205 14.97 2.42 -5.82
CA LYS A 205 16.04 1.44 -5.59
C LYS A 205 16.95 1.27 -6.81
N LEU A 206 16.37 1.26 -8.02
CA LEU A 206 17.14 1.16 -9.26
C LEU A 206 18.00 2.39 -9.51
N VAL A 207 17.45 3.60 -9.33
CA VAL A 207 18.21 4.86 -9.42
C VAL A 207 19.32 4.92 -8.39
N MET A 208 19.06 4.47 -7.15
CA MET A 208 20.11 4.33 -6.12
C MET A 208 21.25 3.43 -6.58
N SER A 209 20.95 2.29 -7.19
CA SER A 209 21.96 1.37 -7.73
C SER A 209 22.77 2.02 -8.87
N GLN A 210 22.09 2.59 -9.87
CA GLN A 210 22.73 3.23 -11.03
C GLN A 210 23.67 4.37 -10.65
N GLN A 211 23.26 5.19 -9.66
CA GLN A 211 24.04 6.32 -9.19
C GLN A 211 24.98 5.99 -8.02
N LYS A 212 25.15 4.70 -7.70
CA LYS A 212 26.02 4.21 -6.61
C LYS A 212 25.73 4.90 -5.27
N ILE A 213 24.45 5.12 -4.96
CA ILE A 213 23.99 5.73 -3.71
C ILE A 213 23.95 4.66 -2.63
N ALA A 214 24.98 4.63 -1.80
CA ALA A 214 25.05 3.78 -0.62
C ALA A 214 24.29 4.41 0.56
N ALA A 215 22.95 4.38 0.53
CA ALA A 215 22.10 4.85 1.64
C ALA A 215 21.60 3.68 2.49
N ARG A 216 21.77 3.78 3.81
CA ARG A 216 21.24 2.83 4.81
C ARG A 216 20.10 3.43 5.60
N THR A 217 20.11 4.75 5.82
CA THR A 217 19.03 5.49 6.47
C THR A 217 18.28 6.33 5.44
N ILE A 218 16.98 6.06 5.28
CA ILE A 218 16.15 6.66 4.24
C ILE A 218 14.95 7.35 4.89
N LEU A 219 14.77 8.63 4.58
CA LEU A 219 13.65 9.42 5.03
C LEU A 219 12.68 9.69 3.89
N LEU A 220 11.50 9.09 3.95
CA LEU A 220 10.42 9.34 3.00
C LEU A 220 9.69 10.63 3.38
N VAL A 221 9.27 11.41 2.39
CA VAL A 221 8.34 12.53 2.56
C VAL A 221 7.13 12.27 1.67
N THR A 222 5.97 12.11 2.30
CA THR A 222 4.71 11.78 1.62
C THR A 222 3.52 12.26 2.42
N SER A 223 2.31 12.19 1.87
CA SER A 223 1.10 12.63 2.57
C SER A 223 0.82 11.76 3.79
N ASP A 224 0.31 12.38 4.85
CA ASP A 224 -0.10 11.77 6.12
C ASP A 224 -0.82 10.40 5.98
N PHE A 225 -1.96 10.36 5.29
CA PHE A 225 -2.74 9.14 5.10
C PHE A 225 -1.96 8.09 4.32
N HIS A 226 -1.02 8.50 3.48
CA HIS A 226 -0.29 7.62 2.57
C HIS A 226 0.99 7.01 3.20
N ALA A 227 1.52 7.63 4.26
CA ALA A 227 2.78 7.23 4.86
C ALA A 227 2.84 5.77 5.34
N PRO A 228 1.80 5.18 5.98
CA PRO A 228 1.86 3.77 6.41
C PRO A 228 2.08 2.79 5.24
N ARG A 229 1.35 2.96 4.13
CA ARG A 229 1.49 2.10 2.95
C ARG A 229 2.84 2.30 2.27
N ALA A 230 3.27 3.55 2.10
CA ALA A 230 4.57 3.85 1.51
C ALA A 230 5.71 3.20 2.33
N LEU A 231 5.68 3.35 3.66
CA LEU A 231 6.69 2.77 4.55
C LEU A 231 6.75 1.24 4.42
N LEU A 232 5.60 0.57 4.37
CA LEU A 232 5.52 -0.89 4.22
C LEU A 232 6.12 -1.37 2.90
N ILE A 233 5.77 -0.72 1.79
CA ILE A 233 6.24 -1.07 0.46
C ILE A 233 7.75 -0.81 0.34
N PHE A 234 8.22 0.36 0.77
CA PHE A 234 9.65 0.72 0.72
C PHE A 234 10.50 -0.23 1.58
N LYS A 235 10.05 -0.60 2.79
CA LYS A 235 10.74 -1.60 3.62
C LYS A 235 10.85 -2.95 2.92
N SER A 236 9.80 -3.37 2.23
CA SER A 236 9.77 -4.64 1.51
C SER A 236 10.72 -4.66 0.30
N ILE A 237 10.79 -3.55 -0.45
CA ILE A 237 11.61 -3.45 -1.66
C ILE A 237 13.09 -3.19 -1.35
N LEU A 238 13.39 -2.29 -0.42
CA LEU A 238 14.77 -1.95 -0.04
C LEU A 238 15.41 -3.00 0.86
N GLY A 239 14.61 -3.78 1.59
CA GLY A 239 15.05 -4.92 2.39
C GLY A 239 15.58 -4.54 3.77
N GLY A 240 15.88 -5.57 4.59
CA GLY A 240 16.11 -5.42 6.04
C GLY A 240 17.36 -4.66 6.48
N ASN A 241 18.26 -4.31 5.54
CA ASN A 241 19.42 -3.47 5.85
C ASN A 241 19.10 -1.97 5.79
N ALA A 242 17.98 -1.60 5.17
CA ALA A 242 17.53 -0.21 5.11
C ALA A 242 16.70 0.13 6.35
N ARG A 243 17.09 1.19 7.04
CA ARG A 243 16.30 1.86 8.07
C ARG A 243 15.48 2.94 7.40
N ILE A 244 14.17 2.92 7.62
CA ILE A 244 13.25 3.79 6.90
C ILE A 244 12.30 4.48 7.87
N ALA A 245 12.20 5.79 7.74
CA ALA A 245 11.18 6.62 8.36
C ALA A 245 10.39 7.38 7.29
N ALA A 246 9.23 7.90 7.69
CA ALA A 246 8.40 8.76 6.87
C ALA A 246 8.00 10.02 7.65
N VAL A 247 8.14 11.18 7.04
CA VAL A 247 7.55 12.44 7.47
C VAL A 247 6.20 12.62 6.78
N LEU A 248 5.19 12.95 7.58
CA LEU A 248 3.80 13.05 7.17
C LEU A 248 3.50 14.49 6.75
N ALA A 249 3.59 14.75 5.46
CA ALA A 249 3.18 16.03 4.89
C ALA A 249 1.66 16.18 4.97
N PRO A 250 1.13 17.34 5.39
CA PRO A 250 -0.31 17.56 5.47
C PRO A 250 -0.93 17.44 4.07
N HIS A 251 -2.13 16.87 4.00
CA HIS A 251 -2.88 16.83 2.76
C HIS A 251 -3.95 17.94 2.72
N PRO A 252 -4.07 18.72 1.64
CA PRO A 252 -4.90 19.93 1.58
C PRO A 252 -6.44 19.72 1.55
N ALA A 253 -6.94 18.50 1.70
CA ALA A 253 -8.36 18.19 1.46
C ALA A 253 -9.14 17.97 2.77
N SER A 254 -10.40 18.43 2.79
CA SER A 254 -11.30 18.33 3.94
C SER A 254 -11.87 16.92 4.18
N ASP A 255 -11.82 16.04 3.18
CA ASP A 255 -12.42 14.70 3.26
C ASP A 255 -11.41 13.61 3.69
N SER A 256 -11.02 13.69 4.96
CA SER A 256 -10.07 12.74 5.55
C SER A 256 -10.60 11.30 5.57
N GLU A 257 -11.90 11.09 5.78
CA GLU A 257 -12.48 9.74 5.94
C GLU A 257 -12.54 8.97 4.62
N GLN A 258 -12.99 9.60 3.52
CA GLN A 258 -13.00 8.91 2.21
C GLN A 258 -11.59 8.59 1.73
N ARG A 259 -10.61 9.43 2.07
CA ARG A 259 -9.20 9.20 1.74
C ARG A 259 -8.63 8.03 2.51
N ILE A 260 -8.91 7.93 3.80
CA ILE A 260 -8.49 6.78 4.62
C ILE A 260 -9.13 5.49 4.09
N ASP A 261 -10.43 5.50 3.75
CA ASP A 261 -11.09 4.33 3.15
C ASP A 261 -10.41 3.88 1.84
N LYS A 262 -10.17 4.83 0.94
CA LYS A 262 -9.48 4.55 -0.33
C LYS A 262 -8.07 4.03 -0.10
N GLU A 263 -7.33 4.63 0.83
CA GLU A 263 -5.95 4.23 1.12
C GLU A 263 -5.88 2.83 1.73
N LEU A 264 -6.80 2.48 2.63
CA LEU A 264 -6.86 1.15 3.21
C LEU A 264 -7.11 0.07 2.14
N LYS A 265 -8.01 0.35 1.19
CA LYS A 265 -8.30 -0.52 0.05
C LYS A 265 -7.11 -0.64 -0.90
N ASN A 266 -6.50 0.49 -1.26
CA ASN A 266 -5.31 0.53 -2.11
C ASN A 266 -4.12 -0.23 -1.47
N GLY A 267 -3.98 -0.20 -0.15
CA GLY A 267 -2.98 -1.00 0.56
C GLY A 267 -3.16 -2.50 0.37
N ALA A 268 -4.40 -2.98 0.35
CA ALA A 268 -4.69 -4.39 0.12
C ALA A 268 -4.35 -4.80 -1.32
N GLU A 269 -4.63 -3.92 -2.28
CA GLU A 269 -4.30 -4.11 -3.69
C GLU A 269 -2.79 -4.15 -3.91
N SER A 270 -2.04 -3.15 -3.42
CA SER A 270 -0.57 -3.13 -3.52
C SER A 270 0.07 -4.38 -2.91
N LEU A 271 -0.44 -4.86 -1.77
CA LEU A 271 0.06 -6.09 -1.15
C LEU A 271 -0.28 -7.33 -1.97
N ARG A 272 -1.47 -7.38 -2.58
CA ARG A 272 -1.86 -8.49 -3.46
C ARG A 272 -0.96 -8.56 -4.69
N GLU A 273 -0.64 -7.42 -5.29
CA GLU A 273 0.31 -7.32 -6.40
C GLU A 273 1.70 -7.81 -5.96
N MET A 274 2.23 -7.31 -4.84
CA MET A 274 3.53 -7.73 -4.31
C MET A 274 3.59 -9.23 -3.99
N LEU A 275 2.54 -9.81 -3.38
CA LEU A 275 2.46 -11.25 -3.11
C LEU A 275 2.35 -12.07 -4.40
N SER A 276 1.72 -11.54 -5.44
CA SER A 276 1.65 -12.23 -6.74
C SER A 276 3.04 -12.43 -7.36
N TYR A 277 3.97 -11.50 -7.09
CA TYR A 277 5.37 -11.57 -7.53
C TYR A 277 6.20 -12.58 -6.73
N GLN A 278 5.71 -13.07 -5.59
CA GLN A 278 6.38 -14.04 -4.71
C GLN A 278 6.09 -15.52 -5.05
N LYS A 279 5.29 -15.84 -6.08
CA LYS A 279 5.00 -17.23 -6.52
C LYS A 279 6.17 -17.90 -7.27
N ILE A 280 7.40 -17.58 -6.90
CA ILE A 280 8.63 -18.22 -7.34
C ILE A 280 9.05 -19.20 -6.23
N PRO A 281 9.39 -20.48 -6.52
CA PRO A 281 9.84 -21.42 -5.51
C PRO A 281 11.01 -20.83 -4.68
N GLY A 282 10.82 -20.68 -3.35
CA GLY A 282 11.85 -20.22 -2.42
C GLY A 282 11.48 -19.06 -1.49
N ALA A 283 10.29 -18.46 -1.61
CA ALA A 283 9.92 -17.26 -0.86
C ALA A 283 8.95 -17.51 0.31
N ILE A 284 9.35 -18.28 1.35
CA ILE A 284 8.78 -18.17 2.72
C ILE A 284 9.86 -18.17 3.82
N THR A 285 11.15 -18.33 3.51
CA THR A 285 12.22 -18.18 4.51
C THR A 285 13.27 -17.21 4.02
N ALA A 286 13.26 -15.98 4.52
CA ALA A 286 14.40 -15.07 4.60
C ALA A 286 15.47 -15.21 3.49
N ARG A 287 15.09 -15.20 2.21
CA ARG A 287 16.01 -15.03 1.10
C ARG A 287 15.63 -13.76 0.34
N ARG A 288 16.62 -12.88 0.31
CA ARG A 288 16.62 -11.49 -0.11
C ARG A 288 16.14 -11.33 -1.56
N ILE A 289 15.49 -10.20 -1.85
CA ILE A 289 15.51 -9.63 -3.21
C ILE A 289 16.93 -9.09 -3.42
N GLU A 290 17.86 -9.96 -3.84
CA GLU A 290 19.26 -9.58 -4.07
C GLU A 290 19.43 -8.74 -5.34
N ASP A 291 18.51 -8.89 -6.30
CA ASP A 291 18.56 -8.20 -7.59
C ASP A 291 17.34 -7.27 -7.80
N PRO A 292 17.55 -5.93 -7.86
CA PRO A 292 16.53 -4.95 -8.23
C PRO A 292 15.81 -5.29 -9.54
N SER A 293 16.50 -5.95 -10.47
CA SER A 293 15.96 -6.31 -11.79
C SER A 293 14.80 -7.31 -11.66
N SER A 294 14.82 -8.20 -10.66
CA SER A 294 13.73 -9.17 -10.45
C SER A 294 12.36 -8.51 -10.20
N ALA A 295 12.31 -7.44 -9.39
CA ALA A 295 11.07 -6.70 -9.14
C ALA A 295 10.61 -5.97 -10.41
N LEU A 296 11.53 -5.36 -11.15
CA LEU A 296 11.24 -4.69 -12.42
C LEU A 296 10.69 -5.68 -13.46
N TYR A 297 11.30 -6.86 -13.59
CA TYR A 297 10.83 -7.94 -14.47
C TYR A 297 9.40 -8.36 -14.13
N GLN A 298 9.09 -8.55 -12.85
CA GLN A 298 7.73 -8.88 -12.41
C GLN A 298 6.74 -7.76 -12.74
N MET A 299 7.15 -6.50 -12.57
CA MET A 299 6.31 -5.36 -12.91
C MET A 299 5.98 -5.30 -14.41
N VAL A 300 6.96 -5.48 -15.30
CA VAL A 300 6.73 -5.41 -16.75
C VAL A 300 5.96 -6.61 -17.32
N ILE A 301 5.83 -7.70 -16.55
CA ILE A 301 5.02 -8.87 -16.93
C ILE A 301 3.60 -8.78 -16.35
N HIS A 302 3.47 -8.39 -15.08
CA HIS A 302 2.24 -8.60 -14.32
C HIS A 302 1.52 -7.33 -13.87
N HIS A 303 2.23 -6.20 -13.75
CA HIS A 303 1.65 -4.99 -13.18
C HIS A 303 0.85 -4.21 -14.22
N ASP A 304 -0.38 -3.81 -13.90
CA ASP A 304 -1.24 -3.15 -14.89
C ASP A 304 -0.70 -1.83 -15.47
N LEU A 305 0.09 -1.07 -14.70
CA LEU A 305 0.67 0.19 -15.15
C LEU A 305 1.99 0.01 -15.92
N TYR A 306 2.66 -1.12 -15.76
CA TYR A 306 4.00 -1.36 -16.31
C TYR A 306 4.06 -2.50 -17.32
N LYS A 307 3.00 -3.30 -17.43
CA LYS A 307 2.95 -4.42 -18.36
C LYS A 307 3.31 -3.95 -19.77
N ASN A 308 4.24 -4.65 -20.39
CA ASN A 308 4.79 -4.35 -21.71
C ASN A 308 5.72 -3.13 -21.81
N ARG A 309 6.08 -2.45 -20.71
CA ARG A 309 7.11 -1.40 -20.68
C ARG A 309 8.53 -1.98 -20.71
N TRP A 310 8.82 -2.77 -21.74
CA TRP A 310 10.14 -3.41 -21.96
C TRP A 310 11.27 -2.40 -22.18
N ASP A 311 10.94 -1.16 -22.51
CA ASP A 311 11.88 -0.04 -22.53
C ASP A 311 12.54 0.21 -21.17
N LEU A 312 11.82 -0.03 -20.07
CA LEU A 312 12.33 0.15 -18.71
C LEU A 312 13.43 -0.87 -18.36
N ILE A 313 13.32 -2.10 -18.87
CA ILE A 313 14.35 -3.12 -18.69
C ILE A 313 15.67 -2.62 -19.26
N ARG A 314 15.67 -2.17 -20.52
CA ARG A 314 16.88 -1.60 -21.14
C ARG A 314 17.41 -0.39 -20.38
N LYS A 315 16.54 0.53 -19.97
CA LYS A 315 16.93 1.74 -19.22
C LYS A 315 17.68 1.41 -17.93
N TYR A 316 17.25 0.35 -17.23
CA TYR A 316 17.78 0.03 -15.91
C TYR A 316 18.86 -1.06 -15.91
N GLU A 317 18.91 -1.95 -16.91
CA GLU A 317 19.96 -2.97 -17.07
C GLU A 317 21.28 -2.43 -17.63
N THR A 318 21.26 -1.48 -18.58
CA THR A 318 22.50 -0.94 -19.15
C THR A 318 23.34 -0.16 -18.13
N GLY A 319 22.76 0.23 -16.99
CA GLY A 319 23.50 0.77 -15.86
C GLY A 319 24.30 -0.28 -15.06
N ALA A 320 23.90 -1.55 -15.15
CA ALA A 320 24.55 -2.68 -14.48
C ALA A 320 25.66 -3.32 -15.33
N GLU A 321 25.62 -3.23 -16.67
CA GLU A 321 26.67 -3.81 -17.53
C GLU A 321 28.05 -3.11 -17.41
N SER A 322 28.10 -1.90 -16.84
CA SER A 322 29.38 -1.29 -16.42
C SER A 322 30.06 -2.01 -15.25
N GLN A 323 29.49 -3.11 -14.75
CA GLN A 323 29.94 -3.86 -13.57
C GLN A 323 30.70 -5.15 -13.87
N THR A 324 31.13 -5.41 -15.11
CA THR A 324 31.98 -6.60 -15.43
C THR A 324 33.37 -6.27 -15.95
N GLU A 325 33.68 -4.99 -16.19
CA GLU A 325 35.01 -4.52 -16.56
C GLU A 325 35.52 -3.47 -15.57
N GLN A 326 35.89 -3.91 -14.36
CA GLN A 326 36.85 -3.22 -13.48
C GLN A 326 37.26 -4.12 -12.31
#